data_AF-A0A4V1VK64-F1
#
_entry.id   AF-A0A4V1VK64-F1
#
_cell.length_a   1.000
_cell.length_b   1.000
_cell.length_c   1.000
_cell.angle_alpha   90.00
_cell.angle_beta   90.00
_cell.angle_gamma   90.00
#
_symmetry.space_group_name_H-M   'P 1'
#
loop_
_entity.id
_entity.type
_entity.pdbx_description
1 polymer ?
#
loop_
_entity_poly.entity_id
_entity_poly.type
_entity_poly.pdbx_seq_one_letter_code
_entity_poly.pdbx_strand_id
1 'polypeptide(L)'
;MSGPAHHKGRKVKRKGPTFLRDEQVDLSTTDQRLLDTRGDSDWVHTDPWRVLRIQAEFVEGFGALAELGPAIGVFGSARTKRDDPYYDKGVQ
;
A
#
# COMPACT_ATOMS: atom_id res chain seq x y z
N MET A 1 -2.04 -46.97 42.43
CA MET A 1 -1.09 -45.93 42.00
C MET A 1 -1.54 -45.43 40.63
N SER A 2 -2.22 -44.29 40.57
CA SER A 2 -2.56 -43.63 39.29
C SER A 2 -1.82 -42.29 39.27
N GLY A 3 -0.88 -42.16 38.33
CA GLY A 3 -0.10 -40.94 38.14
C GLY A 3 -0.96 -39.78 37.59
N PRO A 4 -0.55 -38.52 37.80
CA PRO A 4 -1.36 -37.37 37.42
C PRO A 4 -1.42 -37.25 35.89
N ALA A 5 -2.63 -37.04 35.36
CA ALA A 5 -2.84 -36.75 33.96
C ALA A 5 -2.09 -35.45 33.58
N HIS A 6 -1.18 -35.52 32.61
CA HIS A 6 -0.52 -34.35 32.03
C HIS A 6 -1.57 -33.46 31.36
N HIS A 7 -2.03 -32.41 32.06
CA HIS A 7 -2.89 -31.39 31.48
C HIS A 7 -2.03 -30.54 30.53
N LYS A 8 -1.98 -30.91 29.24
CA LYS A 8 -1.30 -30.12 28.20
C LYS A 8 -1.97 -28.75 28.17
N GLY A 9 -1.28 -27.72 28.67
CA GLY A 9 -1.81 -26.36 28.76
C GLY A 9 -2.37 -25.91 27.42
N ARG A 10 -3.59 -25.37 27.42
CA ARG A 10 -4.31 -24.94 26.22
C ARG A 10 -3.47 -23.92 25.47
N LYS A 11 -3.09 -24.22 24.22
CA LYS A 11 -2.24 -23.31 23.44
C LYS A 11 -3.11 -22.16 22.95
N VAL A 12 -2.82 -20.94 23.41
CA VAL A 12 -3.51 -19.72 23.00
C VAL A 12 -2.50 -18.76 22.38
N LYS A 13 -2.78 -18.27 21.16
CA LYS A 13 -1.96 -17.28 20.45
C LYS A 13 -2.81 -16.04 20.19
N ARG A 14 -2.33 -14.87 20.62
CA ARG A 14 -2.98 -13.58 20.33
C ARG A 14 -2.33 -12.97 19.09
N LYS A 15 -3.14 -12.58 18.11
CA LYS A 15 -2.74 -11.86 16.89
C LYS A 15 -3.57 -10.57 16.82
N GLY A 16 -3.02 -9.50 17.38
CA GLY A 16 -3.72 -8.21 17.51
C GLY A 16 -5.05 -8.38 18.27
N PRO A 17 -6.21 -8.05 17.65
CA PRO A 17 -7.53 -8.22 18.25
C PRO A 17 -8.05 -9.67 18.24
N THR A 18 -7.36 -10.60 17.54
CA THR A 18 -7.81 -11.99 17.37
C THR A 18 -7.11 -12.94 18.35
N PHE A 19 -7.85 -13.91 18.89
CA PHE A 19 -7.31 -15.02 19.69
C PHE A 19 -7.49 -16.35 18.94
N LEU A 20 -6.39 -17.08 18.77
CA LEU A 20 -6.37 -18.43 18.18
C LEU A 20 -6.13 -19.45 19.30
N ARG A 21 -6.86 -20.56 19.29
CA ARG A 21 -6.74 -21.61 20.32
C ARG A 21 -6.54 -22.98 19.71
N ASP A 22 -5.76 -23.81 20.40
CA ASP A 22 -5.54 -25.22 20.10
C ASP A 22 -5.18 -25.47 18.63
N GLU A 23 -6.06 -26.12 17.87
CA GLU A 23 -5.85 -26.45 16.45
C GLU A 23 -5.86 -25.23 15.52
N GLN A 24 -6.40 -24.10 15.98
CA GLN A 24 -6.40 -22.84 15.23
C GLN A 24 -5.06 -22.10 15.33
N VAL A 25 -4.12 -22.57 16.16
CA VAL A 25 -2.79 -21.96 16.28
C VAL A 25 -1.97 -22.34 15.05
N ASP A 26 -1.87 -21.37 14.12
CA ASP A 26 -1.06 -21.48 12.89
C ASP A 26 0.35 -22.01 13.16
N LEU A 27 0.81 -22.93 12.30
CA LEU A 27 2.14 -23.52 12.34
C LEU A 27 3.25 -22.58 11.85
N SER A 28 2.90 -21.52 11.11
CA SER A 28 3.81 -20.49 10.62
C SER A 28 3.48 -19.10 11.17
N THR A 29 4.43 -18.18 11.07
CA THR A 29 4.19 -16.78 11.42
C THR A 29 3.44 -16.05 10.28
N THR A 30 3.00 -14.82 10.53
CA THR A 30 2.26 -14.06 9.50
C THR A 30 3.20 -13.44 8.48
N ASP A 31 4.32 -12.91 8.97
CA ASP A 31 5.47 -12.42 8.21
C ASP A 31 6.06 -13.51 7.31
N GLN A 32 6.28 -14.74 7.79
CA GLN A 32 6.78 -15.83 6.93
C GLN A 32 5.85 -16.08 5.75
N ARG A 33 4.52 -16.10 5.96
CA ARG A 33 3.55 -16.24 4.87
C ARG A 33 3.56 -15.04 3.91
N LEU A 34 3.76 -13.83 4.41
CA LEU A 34 3.82 -12.62 3.59
C LEU A 34 5.09 -12.55 2.72
N LEU A 35 6.23 -12.96 3.27
CA LEU A 35 7.54 -12.78 2.64
C LEU A 35 7.96 -13.97 1.76
N ASP A 36 7.61 -15.19 2.13
CA ASP A 36 8.04 -16.40 1.41
C ASP A 36 7.12 -16.75 0.23
N THR A 37 5.89 -16.20 0.21
CA THR A 37 4.90 -16.54 -0.82
C THR A 37 4.98 -15.55 -1.99
N ARG A 38 5.40 -16.02 -3.17
CA ARG A 38 5.15 -15.32 -4.43
C ARG A 38 3.85 -15.86 -5.03
N GLY A 39 2.74 -15.25 -4.63
CA GLY A 39 1.43 -15.55 -5.19
C GLY A 39 1.26 -14.98 -6.60
N ASP A 40 0.11 -15.30 -7.21
CA ASP A 40 -0.32 -14.70 -8.47
C ASP A 40 -0.36 -13.16 -8.37
N SER A 41 0.14 -12.48 -9.40
CA SER A 41 0.17 -11.02 -9.49
C SER A 41 -0.97 -10.42 -10.30
N ASP A 42 -1.86 -11.22 -10.90
CA ASP A 42 -2.91 -10.73 -11.80
C ASP A 42 -3.82 -9.65 -11.19
N TRP A 43 -4.01 -9.68 -9.86
CA TRP A 43 -4.76 -8.66 -9.13
C TRP A 43 -4.21 -7.23 -9.33
N VAL A 44 -2.91 -7.05 -9.64
CA VAL A 44 -2.31 -5.73 -9.90
C VAL A 44 -2.83 -5.07 -11.18
N HIS A 45 -3.50 -5.82 -12.05
CA HIS A 45 -4.10 -5.30 -13.28
C HIS A 45 -5.60 -5.04 -13.17
N THR A 46 -6.20 -5.35 -12.02
CA THR A 46 -7.64 -5.21 -11.77
C THR A 46 -8.02 -3.79 -11.32
N ASP A 47 -9.28 -3.43 -11.52
CA ASP A 47 -9.79 -2.12 -11.12
C ASP A 47 -9.70 -1.84 -9.60
N PRO A 48 -9.94 -2.81 -8.69
CA PRO A 48 -9.69 -2.59 -7.26
C PRO A 48 -8.27 -2.12 -6.95
N TRP A 49 -7.26 -2.70 -7.62
CA TRP A 49 -5.88 -2.24 -7.42
C TRP A 49 -5.63 -0.86 -8.03
N ARG A 50 -6.22 -0.55 -9.18
CA ARG A 50 -6.15 0.79 -9.78
C ARG A 50 -6.72 1.87 -8.85
N VAL A 51 -7.81 1.58 -8.15
CA VAL A 51 -8.39 2.51 -7.15
C VAL A 51 -7.38 2.81 -6.04
N LEU A 52 -6.70 1.78 -5.50
CA LEU A 52 -5.68 1.97 -4.48
C LEU A 52 -4.48 2.79 -5.00
N ARG A 53 -4.08 2.58 -6.26
CA ARG A 53 -3.03 3.39 -6.90
C ARG A 53 -3.41 4.85 -7.05
N ILE A 54 -4.62 5.13 -7.54
CA ILE A 54 -5.13 6.50 -7.68
C ILE A 54 -5.18 7.19 -6.30
N GLN A 55 -5.65 6.49 -5.26
CA GLN A 55 -5.65 7.02 -3.89
C GLN A 55 -4.22 7.34 -3.42
N ALA A 56 -3.25 6.48 -3.70
CA ALA A 56 -1.85 6.72 -3.36
C ALA A 56 -1.28 7.95 -4.07
N GLU A 57 -1.59 8.14 -5.37
CA GLU A 57 -1.18 9.33 -6.15
C GLU A 57 -1.77 10.63 -5.55
N PHE A 58 -3.01 10.60 -5.06
CA PHE A 58 -3.58 11.75 -4.35
C PHE A 58 -2.86 12.05 -3.03
N VAL A 59 -2.58 11.02 -2.22
CA VAL A 59 -1.84 11.19 -0.96
C VAL A 59 -0.46 11.78 -1.22
N GLU A 60 0.26 11.27 -2.23
CA GLU A 60 1.56 11.78 -2.63
C GLU A 60 1.46 13.22 -3.15
N GLY A 61 0.51 13.50 -4.05
CA GLY A 61 0.31 14.82 -4.63
C GLY A 61 -0.03 15.89 -3.59
N PHE A 62 -0.90 15.57 -2.63
CA PHE A 62 -1.22 16.49 -1.53
C PHE A 62 -0.04 16.71 -0.60
N GLY A 63 0.72 15.65 -0.28
CA GLY A 63 1.93 15.77 0.53
C GLY A 63 2.99 16.65 -0.13
N ALA A 64 3.23 16.48 -1.44
CA ALA A 64 4.22 17.25 -2.19
C ALA A 64 3.86 18.74 -2.33
N LEU A 65 2.56 19.07 -2.35
CA LEU A 65 2.06 20.43 -2.54
C LEU A 65 1.54 21.08 -1.25
N ALA A 66 1.77 20.46 -0.08
CA ALA A 66 1.17 20.87 1.19
C ALA A 66 1.51 22.32 1.60
N GLU A 67 2.75 22.75 1.31
CA GLU A 67 3.25 24.09 1.65
C GLU A 67 3.24 25.05 0.44
N LEU A 68 2.61 24.65 -0.67
CA LEU A 68 2.50 25.52 -1.84
C LEU A 68 1.57 26.71 -1.52
N GLY A 69 2.09 27.92 -1.66
CA GLY A 69 1.29 29.14 -1.55
C GLY A 69 0.34 29.35 -2.74
N PRO A 70 -0.29 30.53 -2.85
CA PRO A 70 -1.14 30.84 -4.00
C PRO A 70 -0.40 30.65 -5.33
N ALA A 71 -1.00 29.92 -6.26
CA ALA A 71 -0.40 29.55 -7.53
C ALA A 71 -1.39 29.69 -8.70
N ILE A 72 -0.86 29.79 -9.92
CA ILE A 72 -1.63 29.83 -11.17
C ILE A 72 -1.23 28.63 -12.02
N GLY A 73 -2.21 27.86 -12.50
CA GLY A 73 -1.98 26.81 -13.48
C GLY A 73 -1.89 27.39 -14.90
N VAL A 74 -0.72 27.30 -15.52
CA VAL A 74 -0.50 27.71 -16.92
C VAL A 74 -0.40 26.45 -17.78
N PHE A 75 -1.16 26.42 -18.86
CA PHE A 75 -1.18 25.31 -19.82
C PHE A 75 -0.77 25.79 -21.21
N GLY A 76 -0.07 24.94 -21.95
CA GLY A 76 0.41 25.24 -23.29
C GLY A 76 0.70 23.96 -24.08
N SER A 77 0.95 24.11 -25.38
CA SER A 77 1.28 22.97 -26.24
C SER A 77 2.62 22.35 -25.83
N ALA A 78 2.62 21.04 -25.56
CA ALA A 78 3.85 20.26 -25.35
C ALA A 78 4.75 20.16 -26.60
N ARG A 79 4.27 20.65 -27.76
CA ARG A 79 4.94 20.55 -29.06
C ARG A 79 5.59 21.87 -29.50
N THR A 80 5.33 22.97 -28.80
CA THR A 80 5.90 24.27 -29.16
C THR A 80 7.41 24.24 -28.97
N LYS A 81 8.15 24.52 -30.05
CA LYS A 81 9.62 24.57 -30.02
C LYS A 81 10.09 25.88 -29.39
N ARG A 82 11.35 25.90 -28.94
CA ARG A 82 11.95 27.05 -28.23
C ARG A 82 12.06 28.32 -29.09
N ASP A 83 12.09 28.17 -30.41
CA ASP A 83 12.19 29.26 -31.40
C ASP A 83 10.81 29.80 -31.85
N ASP A 84 9.71 29.24 -31.33
CA ASP A 84 8.36 29.68 -31.67
C ASP A 84 7.99 30.96 -30.90
N PRO A 85 7.38 31.97 -31.54
CA PRO A 85 6.95 33.20 -30.86
C PRO A 85 6.01 32.99 -29.67
N TYR A 86 5.25 31.89 -29.63
CA TYR A 86 4.42 31.55 -28.48
C TYR A 86 5.22 30.99 -27.30
N TYR A 87 6.38 30.37 -27.54
CA TYR A 87 7.29 29.96 -26.48
C TYR A 87 7.86 31.19 -25.78
N ASP A 88 8.31 32.18 -26.54
CA ASP A 88 8.84 33.45 -25.99
C ASP A 88 7.82 34.16 -25.10
N LYS A 89 6.54 34.19 -25.51
CA LYS A 89 5.44 34.76 -24.71
C LYS A 89 5.16 34.00 -23.41
N GLY A 90 5.53 32.73 -23.30
CA GLY A 90 5.36 31.95 -22.07
C GLY A 90 6.50 32.13 -21.07
N VAL A 91 7.64 32.70 -21.51
CA VAL A 91 8.81 32.97 -20.67
C VAL A 91 8.79 34.39 -20.11
N GLN A 92 8.27 35.35 -20.87
CA GLN A 92 8.12 36.76 -20.47
C GLN A 92 7.02 36.95 -19.43
#